data_AF-A0A2K3L6V6-F1
#
_entry.id   AF-A0A2K3L6V6-F1
#
_cell.length_a   1.000
_cell.length_b   1.000
_cell.length_c   1.000
_cell.angle_alpha   90.00
_cell.angle_beta   90.00
_cell.angle_gamma   90.00
#
_symmetry.space_group_name_H-M   'P 1'
#
loop_
_entity.id
_entity.type
_entity.pdbx_description
1 polymer ?
#
loop_
_entity_poly.entity_id
_entity_poly.type
_entity_poly.pdbx_seq_one_letter_code
_entity_poly.pdbx_strand_id
1 'polypeptide(L)'
;MALFQGLKIARTSGYNRIFCYFDAQTVLDLVTKGYSNFHCYAAVIANIQDLLKLDWEVSLLHTLREGNACTDFLTKLGSKNDTKLSIWDSPLEDMKDLLLSNALRVAYPRA
;
A
#
# COMPACT_ATOMS: atom_id res chain seq x y z
N MET A 1 -2.50 7.61 3.61
CA MET A 1 -3.87 7.07 3.50
C MET A 1 -3.90 5.67 2.88
N ALA A 2 -3.20 5.44 1.75
CA ALA A 2 -3.14 4.13 1.08
C ALA A 2 -2.75 2.95 2.02
N LEU A 3 -1.65 3.08 2.77
CA LEU A 3 -1.20 2.06 3.73
C LEU A 3 -2.29 1.69 4.75
N PHE A 4 -2.94 2.69 5.34
CA PHE A 4 -4.01 2.48 6.32
C PHE A 4 -5.19 1.70 5.72
N GLN A 5 -5.65 2.08 4.52
CA GLN A 5 -6.75 1.40 3.86
C GLN A 5 -6.37 -0.02 3.44
N GLY A 6 -5.17 -0.23 2.90
CA GLY A 6 -4.67 -1.56 2.53
C GLY A 6 -4.61 -2.51 3.72
N LEU A 7 -4.08 -2.06 4.87
CA LEU A 7 -4.06 -2.85 6.10
C LEU A 7 -5.46 -3.14 6.62
N LYS A 8 -6.38 -2.16 6.60
CA LYS A 8 -7.77 -2.38 6.98
C LYS A 8 -8.44 -3.45 6.12
N ILE A 9 -8.31 -3.35 4.80
CA ILE A 9 -8.89 -4.32 3.86
C ILE A 9 -8.36 -5.71 4.18
N ALA A 10 -7.04 -5.86 4.29
CA ALA A 10 -6.45 -7.16 4.50
C ALA A 10 -6.85 -7.78 5.86
N ARG A 11 -6.96 -6.94 6.91
CA ARG A 11 -7.47 -7.41 8.20
C ARG A 11 -8.94 -7.84 8.11
N THR A 12 -9.78 -7.06 7.44
CA THR A 12 -11.21 -7.42 7.25
C THR A 12 -11.40 -8.66 6.37
N SER A 13 -10.45 -8.95 5.48
CA SER A 13 -10.41 -10.17 4.67
C SER A 13 -9.87 -11.39 5.43
N GLY A 14 -9.47 -11.25 6.70
CA GLY A 14 -9.02 -12.36 7.53
C GLY A 14 -7.59 -12.84 7.28
N TYR A 15 -6.75 -12.04 6.61
CA TYR A 15 -5.34 -12.38 6.47
C TYR A 15 -4.60 -12.21 7.79
N ASN A 16 -3.83 -13.22 8.19
CA ASN A 16 -3.03 -13.22 9.41
C ASN A 16 -1.53 -13.03 9.16
N ARG A 17 -1.08 -13.09 7.91
CA ARG A 17 0.32 -12.86 7.54
C ARG A 17 0.39 -12.07 6.24
N ILE A 18 1.06 -10.92 6.26
CA ILE A 18 1.10 -9.97 5.13
C ILE A 18 2.50 -9.40 4.95
N PHE A 19 2.93 -9.37 3.69
CA PHE A 19 4.06 -8.56 3.23
C PHE A 19 3.52 -7.34 2.49
N CYS A 20 3.76 -6.16 3.03
CA CYS A 20 3.32 -4.91 2.43
C CYS A 20 4.54 -4.17 1.86
N TYR A 21 4.61 -4.05 0.54
CA TYR A 21 5.67 -3.35 -0.15
C TYR A 21 5.28 -1.89 -0.38
N PHE A 22 6.12 -0.95 0.02
CA PHE A 22 5.88 0.49 -0.08
C PHE A 22 7.10 1.21 -0.65
N ASP A 23 6.88 2.13 -1.58
CA ASP A 23 7.94 2.90 -2.25
C ASP A 23 8.22 4.26 -1.60
N ALA A 24 7.39 4.72 -0.68
CA ALA A 24 7.66 5.92 0.10
C ALA A 24 8.37 5.59 1.42
N GLN A 25 9.70 5.67 1.41
CA GLN A 25 10.53 5.50 2.61
C GLN A 25 10.10 6.42 3.77
N THR A 26 9.67 7.64 3.47
CA THR A 26 9.20 8.62 4.46
C THR A 26 7.99 8.12 5.26
N VAL A 27 7.07 7.38 4.62
CA VAL A 27 5.89 6.82 5.29
C VAL A 27 6.30 5.66 6.20
N LEU A 28 7.22 4.80 5.74
CA LEU A 28 7.76 3.72 6.56
C LEU A 28 8.47 4.26 7.80
N ASP A 29 9.29 5.31 7.63
CA ASP A 29 9.99 5.95 8.72
C ASP A 29 9.03 6.57 9.75
N LEU A 30 7.98 7.25 9.30
CA LEU A 30 6.96 7.82 10.19
C LEU A 30 6.22 6.76 11.02
N VAL A 31 5.94 5.59 10.44
CA VAL A 31 5.23 4.50 11.12
C VAL A 31 6.15 3.76 12.10
N THR A 32 7.42 3.58 11.74
CA THR A 32 8.37 2.70 12.48
C THR A 32 9.28 3.45 13.46
N LYS A 33 9.79 4.63 13.08
CA LYS A 33 10.79 5.39 13.86
C LYS A 33 10.16 6.46 14.76
N GLY A 34 8.85 6.68 14.63
CA GLY A 34 8.10 7.68 15.40
C GLY A 34 7.92 8.99 14.63
N TYR A 35 6.98 9.81 15.12
CA TYR A 35 6.58 11.07 14.51
C TYR A 35 6.35 12.13 15.59
N SER A 36 6.43 13.42 15.22
CA SER A 36 6.08 14.52 16.13
C SER A 36 4.58 14.54 16.39
N ASN A 37 4.16 14.73 17.64
CA ASN A 37 2.74 14.82 18.01
C ASN A 37 1.98 15.95 17.29
N PHE A 38 2.69 16.95 16.75
CA PHE A 38 2.10 18.05 15.97
C PHE A 38 2.02 17.78 14.46
N HIS A 39 2.32 16.55 14.03
CA HIS A 39 2.25 16.18 12.62
C HIS A 39 0.79 16.13 12.15
N CYS A 40 0.49 16.72 10.99
CA CYS A 40 -0.88 16.78 10.44
C CYS A 40 -1.53 15.40 10.21
N TYR A 41 -0.71 14.34 10.10
CA TYR A 41 -1.17 12.96 9.95
C TYR A 41 -1.04 12.11 11.23
N ALA A 42 -0.77 12.71 12.39
CA ALA A 42 -0.57 12.01 13.66
C ALA A 42 -1.66 10.97 13.96
N ALA A 43 -2.93 11.33 13.80
CA ALA A 43 -4.06 10.43 14.03
C ALA A 43 -4.05 9.21 13.08
N VAL A 44 -3.69 9.41 11.81
CA VAL A 44 -3.62 8.32 10.82
C VAL A 44 -2.44 7.39 11.13
N ILE A 45 -1.30 7.95 11.54
CA ILE A 45 -0.11 7.16 11.89
C ILE A 45 -0.41 6.32 13.14
N ALA A 46 -1.05 6.90 14.17
CA ALA A 46 -1.49 6.17 15.35
C ALA A 46 -2.41 4.99 15.00
N ASN A 47 -3.43 5.22 14.15
CA ASN A 47 -4.33 4.17 13.70
C ASN A 47 -3.61 3.04 12.93
N ILE A 48 -2.59 3.37 12.13
CA ILE A 48 -1.76 2.35 11.47
C ILE A 48 -0.99 1.55 12.51
N GLN A 49 -0.35 2.21 13.48
CA GLN A 49 0.39 1.53 14.54
C GLN A 49 -0.51 0.62 15.38
N ASP A 50 -1.74 1.03 15.67
CA ASP A 50 -2.70 0.20 16.40
C ASP A 50 -3.16 -1.02 15.59
N LEU A 51 -3.33 -0.90 14.26
CA LEU A 51 -3.54 -2.05 13.39
C LEU A 51 -2.35 -3.01 13.42
N LEU A 52 -1.12 -2.51 13.41
CA LEU A 52 0.10 -3.34 13.44
C LEU A 52 0.28 -4.08 14.77
N LYS A 53 -0.36 -3.63 15.87
CA LYS A 53 -0.33 -4.30 17.18
C LYS A 53 -1.35 -5.43 17.33
N LEU A 54 -2.24 -5.63 16.35
CA LEU A 54 -3.20 -6.73 16.39
C LEU A 54 -2.49 -8.09 16.32
N ASP A 55 -3.23 -9.16 16.60
CA ASP A 55 -2.74 -10.53 16.47
C ASP A 55 -2.69 -10.96 15.00
N TRP A 56 -1.59 -10.59 14.32
CA TRP A 56 -1.21 -10.96 12.96
C TRP A 56 0.25 -10.57 12.68
N GLU A 57 0.86 -11.18 11.66
CA GLU A 57 2.23 -10.90 11.22
C GLU A 57 2.22 -9.94 10.03
N VAL A 58 2.67 -8.70 10.24
CA VAL A 58 2.78 -7.70 9.17
C VAL A 58 4.22 -7.26 8.98
N SER A 59 4.76 -7.52 7.79
CA SER A 59 6.07 -7.04 7.37
C SER A 59 5.91 -5.85 6.43
N LEU A 60 6.33 -4.66 6.88
CA LEU A 60 6.40 -3.47 6.04
C LEU A 60 7.78 -3.42 5.38
N LEU A 61 7.82 -3.50 4.06
CA LEU A 61 9.04 -3.60 3.27
C LEU A 61 9.14 -2.42 2.30
N HIS A 62 10.34 -1.85 2.17
CA HIS A 62 10.58 -0.86 1.14
C HIS A 62 10.81 -1.55 -0.21
N THR A 63 10.17 -1.05 -1.27
CA THR A 63 10.46 -1.44 -2.65
C THR A 63 10.81 -0.22 -3.48
N LEU A 64 11.61 -0.42 -4.52
CA LEU A 64 11.75 0.59 -5.55
C LEU A 64 10.42 0.75 -6.29
N ARG A 65 10.14 1.99 -6.73
CA ARG A 65 8.93 2.34 -7.48
C ARG A 65 8.71 1.47 -8.72
N GLU A 66 9.78 1.01 -9.35
CA GLU A 66 9.74 0.09 -10.52
C GLU A 66 9.07 -1.24 -10.19
N GLY A 67 9.18 -1.71 -8.94
CA GLY A 67 8.48 -2.90 -8.44
C GLY A 67 7.04 -2.64 -7.99
N ASN A 68 6.50 -1.44 -8.21
CA ASN A 68 5.21 -1.00 -7.70
C ASN A 68 4.24 -0.54 -8.82
N ALA A 69 4.46 -0.98 -10.06
CA ALA A 69 3.71 -0.51 -11.23
C ALA A 69 2.18 -0.70 -11.12
N CYS A 70 1.73 -1.80 -10.51
CA CYS A 70 0.31 -2.05 -10.24
C CYS A 70 -0.29 -0.98 -9.30
N THR A 71 0.41 -0.66 -8.22
CA THR A 71 -0.03 0.37 -7.26
C THR A 71 -0.01 1.75 -7.89
N ASP A 72 0.99 2.06 -8.73
CA ASP A 72 1.07 3.32 -9.48
C ASP A 72 -0.10 3.46 -10.46
N PHE A 73 -0.47 2.38 -11.15
CA PHE A 73 -1.66 2.35 -12.02
C PHE A 73 -2.94 2.63 -11.22
N LEU A 74 -3.15 1.91 -10.11
CA LEU A 74 -4.32 2.11 -9.25
C LEU A 74 -4.37 3.51 -8.63
N THR A 75 -3.22 4.08 -8.27
CA THR A 75 -3.14 5.44 -7.72
C THR A 75 -3.50 6.48 -8.78
N LYS A 76 -3.02 6.32 -10.02
CA LYS A 76 -3.38 7.18 -11.16
C LYS A 76 -4.86 7.06 -11.54
N LEU A 77 -5.42 5.85 -11.46
CA LEU A 77 -6.83 5.62 -11.68
C LEU A 77 -7.67 6.30 -10.59
N GLY A 78 -7.27 6.13 -9.32
CA GLY A 78 -7.90 6.76 -8.17
C GLY A 78 -7.83 8.29 -8.22
N SER A 79 -6.73 8.89 -8.69
CA SER A 79 -6.62 10.36 -8.78
C SER A 79 -7.54 10.99 -9.82
N LYS A 80 -8.04 10.19 -10.77
CA LYS A 80 -8.98 10.65 -11.81
C LYS A 80 -10.45 10.51 -11.40
N ASN A 81 -10.72 9.76 -10.34
CA ASN A 81 -12.06 9.50 -9.85
C ASN A 81 -12.32 10.30 -8.57
N ASP A 82 -13.52 10.84 -8.43
CA ASP A 82 -13.94 11.58 -7.23
C ASP A 82 -14.39 10.63 -6.08
N THR A 83 -14.32 9.31 -6.32
CA THR A 83 -14.71 8.30 -5.33
C THR A 83 -13.61 8.08 -4.29
N LYS A 84 -14.00 8.11 -3.01
CA LYS A 84 -13.09 8.04 -1.85
C LYS A 84 -12.36 6.69 -1.70
N LEU A 85 -12.98 5.59 -2.12
CA LEU A 85 -12.41 4.25 -2.14
C LEU A 85 -13.23 3.37 -3.09
N SER A 86 -12.56 2.67 -4.00
CA SER A 86 -13.17 1.66 -4.86
C SER A 86 -12.48 0.32 -4.62
N ILE A 87 -13.27 -0.74 -4.44
CA ILE A 87 -12.80 -2.12 -4.29
C ILE A 87 -13.26 -2.88 -5.53
N TRP A 88 -12.35 -3.61 -6.16
CA TRP A 88 -12.64 -4.44 -7.32
C TRP A 88 -12.37 -5.90 -6.97
N ASP A 89 -13.38 -6.76 -7.13
CA ASP A 89 -13.27 -8.21 -6.86
C ASP A 89 -12.51 -8.97 -7.96
N SER A 90 -12.32 -8.33 -9.12
CA SER A 90 -11.56 -8.86 -10.25
C SER A 90 -10.62 -7.78 -10.82
N PRO A 91 -9.44 -8.17 -11.37
CA PRO A 91 -8.56 -7.21 -12.03
C PRO A 91 -9.24 -6.51 -13.22
N LEU A 92 -8.99 -5.21 -13.37
CA LEU A 92 -9.31 -4.47 -14.59
C LEU A 92 -8.50 -5.04 -15.77
N GLU A 93 -9.06 -5.04 -16.98
CA GLU A 93 -8.38 -5.57 -18.18
C GLU A 93 -6.97 -4.97 -18.36
N ASP A 94 -6.87 -3.64 -18.28
CA ASP A 94 -5.60 -2.90 -18.40
C ASP A 94 -4.58 -3.23 -17.30
N MET A 95 -5.01 -3.88 -16.21
CA MET A 95 -4.17 -4.28 -15.09
C MET A 95 -3.65 -5.71 -15.22
N LYS A 96 -4.23 -6.55 -16.08
CA LYS A 96 -3.83 -7.96 -16.22
C LYS A 96 -2.37 -8.10 -16.67
N ASP A 97 -1.94 -7.29 -17.64
CA ASP A 97 -0.56 -7.31 -18.14
C ASP A 97 0.44 -6.81 -17.09
N LEU A 98 0.05 -5.80 -16.30
CA LEU A 98 0.85 -5.31 -15.18
C LEU A 98 0.98 -6.36 -14.08
N LEU A 99 -0.09 -7.09 -13.78
CA LEU A 99 -0.09 -8.18 -12.80
C LEU A 99 0.81 -9.34 -13.26
N LEU A 100 0.71 -9.73 -14.53
CA LEU A 100 1.56 -10.78 -15.11
C LEU A 100 3.04 -10.38 -15.02
N SER A 101 3.36 -9.15 -15.40
CA SER A 101 4.74 -8.66 -15.39
C SER A 101 5.30 -8.51 -13.98
N ASN A 102 4.47 -8.10 -13.02
CA ASN A 102 4.82 -8.07 -11.60
C ASN A 102 5.07 -9.49 -11.04
N ALA A 103 4.22 -10.46 -11.38
CA ALA A 103 4.40 -11.86 -11.00
C ALA A 103 5.70 -12.45 -11.57
N LEU A 104 6.06 -12.04 -12.79
CA LEU A 104 7.31 -12.42 -13.45
C LEU A 104 8.53 -11.62 -12.97
N ARG A 105 8.36 -10.66 -12.04
CA ARG A 105 9.41 -9.74 -11.55
C ARG A 105 10.17 -9.05 -12.70
N VAL A 106 9.47 -8.69 -13.77
CA VAL A 106 10.06 -7.97 -14.90
C VAL A 106 10.46 -6.57 -14.44
N ALA A 107 11.75 -6.24 -14.52
CA ALA A 107 12.23 -4.90 -14.24
C ALA A 107 11.95 -3.99 -15.44
N TYR A 108 11.25 -2.88 -15.20
CA TYR A 108 11.02 -1.86 -16.21
C TYR A 108 12.03 -0.71 -16.05
N PRO A 109 13.05 -0.61 -16.92
CA PRO A 109 13.91 0.57 -16.95
C PRO A 109 13.09 1.74 -17.49
N ARG A 110 13.29 2.95 -16.92
CA ARG A 110 12.67 4.15 -17.48
C ARG A 110 13.50 4.74 -18.62
N ALA A 111 12.78 5.25 -19.62
CA ALA A 111 13.24 6.27 -20.54
C ALA A 111 13.24 7.65 -19.87
#